data_AF-A0A3C0SWY2-F1
#
_entry.id   AF-A0A3C0SWY2-F1
#
_cell.length_a   1.000
_cell.length_b   1.000
_cell.length_c   1.000
_cell.angle_alpha   90.00
_cell.angle_beta   90.00
_cell.angle_gamma   90.00
#
_symmetry.space_group_name_H-M   'P 1'
#
loop_
_entity.id
_entity.type
_entity.pdbx_description
1 polymer ?
#
loop_
_entity_poly.entity_id
_entity_poly.type
_entity_poly.pdbx_seq_one_letter_code
_entity_poly.pdbx_strand_id
1 'polypeptide(L)'
;MTQRAPLPTIIIMKEKKWKPLETSKLEEIKSLFLATYPENEYGNLGRDISNFWINLLHESWEAKDEEIKSLDLSYDPADPLSRVEQKTTVIAYADSISREGEKSLATLDNFFKQWFPAIGGLHILPACTVVENRFNDGYFSQVERDNIHSSFGSNELFADIMHRYFSMNDLVLGHVDIENPIFQEYLEGKDEAGKKFYTFTMEEWESLEAAGSFNRVFRPRPFPLFTIFRRLPLELPYRSLSHCGRVDVMIKLIKKMRGVITERPLINILWLFNRIKNDQMLLDEDYRIIPEFISWLKERNISPDSIFTESKTQEVQNIPYIFTSEIDCEEELLKKSGYTDAEAEAVGSIFRETNMRLFGEEVRVLTTFSHVQVDVNTTTFEGLAALASDLMFYLTKDLNMLRLDAVNYAFKKWGTSCFGLPELDQLMKIVYLSMECICPRMIPNLEVNDSLTTVLEQMTSGESAPPMMHDFFLASLLPAVFHSQNPEIIGRIFSKIDEYDIPHDSIRFSLSESHDGKSVRGSLDLLTFEE
;
A
#
# COMPACT_ATOMS: atom_id res chain seq x y z
N MET A 1 19.86 -56.48 32.89
CA MET A 1 20.97 -56.15 31.97
C MET A 1 20.49 -56.39 30.54
N THR A 2 19.86 -55.38 29.94
CA THR A 2 19.38 -55.40 28.56
C THR A 2 20.42 -54.67 27.70
N GLN A 3 21.02 -55.40 26.76
CA GLN A 3 22.04 -54.89 25.84
C GLN A 3 21.41 -53.81 24.93
N ARG A 4 21.96 -52.59 24.96
CA ARG A 4 21.67 -51.55 23.97
C ARG A 4 22.31 -51.94 22.65
N ALA A 5 21.52 -51.86 21.57
CA ALA A 5 22.01 -51.97 20.20
C ALA A 5 23.03 -50.84 19.89
N PRO A 6 23.99 -51.05 18.97
CA PRO A 6 24.95 -50.02 18.59
C PRO A 6 24.25 -48.88 17.87
N LEU A 7 24.64 -47.64 18.19
CA LEU A 7 24.22 -46.43 17.47
C LEU A 7 24.63 -46.52 15.99
N PRO A 8 23.81 -46.01 15.05
CA PRO A 8 24.19 -45.95 13.64
C PRO A 8 25.39 -45.03 13.47
N THR A 9 26.34 -45.48 12.65
CA THR A 9 27.48 -44.71 12.16
C THR A 9 27.00 -43.36 11.65
N ILE A 10 27.45 -42.27 12.30
CA ILE A 10 27.26 -40.90 11.84
C ILE A 10 27.94 -40.80 10.48
N ILE A 11 27.14 -40.82 9.42
CA ILE A 11 27.56 -40.29 8.13
C ILE A 11 27.78 -38.81 8.39
N ILE A 12 29.04 -38.36 8.34
CA ILE A 12 29.38 -36.95 8.36
C ILE A 12 28.75 -36.36 7.09
N MET A 13 27.50 -35.92 7.19
CA MET A 13 26.91 -35.04 6.20
C MET A 13 27.79 -33.80 6.22
N LYS A 14 28.49 -33.53 5.11
CA LYS A 14 29.20 -32.26 4.95
C LYS A 14 28.22 -31.15 5.28
N GLU A 15 28.53 -30.35 6.30
CA GLU A 15 27.76 -29.15 6.66
C GLU A 15 27.51 -28.36 5.37
N LYS A 16 26.24 -28.28 4.98
CA LYS A 16 25.82 -27.50 3.83
C LYS A 16 25.98 -26.04 4.22
N LYS A 17 27.08 -25.41 3.85
CA LYS A 17 27.20 -23.96 3.95
C LYS A 17 26.27 -23.29 2.95
N TRP A 18 25.62 -22.22 3.37
CA TRP A 18 24.87 -21.36 2.47
C TRP A 18 25.80 -20.77 1.38
N LYS A 19 25.24 -20.53 0.19
CA LYS A 19 25.94 -19.91 -0.93
C LYS A 19 25.07 -18.82 -1.55
N PRO A 20 25.62 -17.62 -1.75
CA PRO A 20 24.89 -16.56 -2.44
C PRO A 20 24.58 -16.96 -3.88
N LEU A 21 23.45 -16.48 -4.39
CA LEU A 21 23.08 -16.56 -5.82
C LEU A 21 23.14 -18.00 -6.36
N GLU A 22 22.70 -18.98 -5.58
CA GLU A 22 22.71 -20.38 -5.98
C GLU A 22 21.88 -20.58 -7.26
N THR A 23 22.48 -21.17 -8.30
CA THR A 23 21.87 -21.30 -9.63
C THR A 23 20.51 -22.01 -9.60
N SER A 24 20.33 -23.00 -8.72
CA SER A 24 19.05 -23.70 -8.53
C SER A 24 17.92 -22.74 -8.13
N LYS A 25 18.18 -21.84 -7.19
CA LYS A 25 17.21 -20.84 -6.71
C LYS A 25 16.93 -19.77 -7.76
N LEU A 26 17.95 -19.35 -8.51
CA LEU A 26 17.75 -18.40 -9.62
C LEU A 26 16.88 -18.98 -10.74
N GLU A 27 17.07 -20.25 -11.09
CA GLU A 27 16.21 -20.94 -12.06
C GLU A 27 14.80 -21.19 -11.51
N GLU A 28 14.65 -21.37 -10.19
CA GLU A 28 13.34 -21.45 -9.54
C GLU A 28 12.60 -20.11 -9.59
N ILE A 29 13.26 -18.98 -9.24
CA ILE A 29 12.69 -17.63 -9.39
C ILE A 29 12.20 -17.41 -10.83
N LYS A 30 13.01 -17.77 -11.81
CA LYS A 30 12.64 -17.67 -13.22
C LYS A 30 11.43 -18.54 -13.58
N SER A 31 11.40 -19.77 -13.09
CA SER A 31 10.27 -20.69 -13.33
C SER A 31 8.98 -20.17 -12.69
N LEU A 32 9.07 -19.59 -11.50
CA LEU A 32 7.93 -18.97 -10.82
C LEU A 32 7.40 -17.77 -11.61
N PHE A 33 8.26 -16.87 -12.09
CA PHE A 33 7.81 -15.76 -12.94
C PHE A 33 7.10 -16.22 -14.22
N LEU A 34 7.62 -17.26 -14.89
CA LEU A 34 6.98 -17.82 -16.08
C LEU A 34 5.63 -18.50 -15.76
N ALA A 35 5.49 -19.06 -14.56
CA ALA A 35 4.24 -19.65 -14.09
C ALA A 35 3.20 -18.59 -13.68
N THR A 36 3.66 -17.50 -13.05
CA THR A 36 2.79 -16.39 -12.62
C THR A 36 2.30 -15.57 -13.82
N TYR A 37 3.18 -15.36 -14.81
CA TYR A 37 2.92 -14.55 -15.99
C TYR A 37 3.08 -15.38 -17.28
N PRO A 38 2.13 -16.29 -17.57
CA PRO A 38 2.24 -17.17 -18.72
C PRO A 38 2.13 -16.40 -20.04
N GLU A 39 2.88 -16.85 -21.06
CA GLU A 39 3.07 -16.12 -22.33
C GLU A 39 1.77 -15.88 -23.11
N ASN A 40 0.78 -16.76 -22.97
CA ASN A 40 -0.52 -16.61 -23.61
C ASN A 40 -1.39 -15.48 -23.03
N GLU A 41 -1.10 -15.02 -21.80
CA GLU A 41 -1.85 -13.96 -21.12
C GLU A 41 -1.02 -12.67 -21.01
N TYR A 42 0.28 -12.77 -20.71
CA TYR A 42 1.15 -11.63 -20.43
C TYR A 42 2.30 -11.44 -21.45
N GLY A 43 2.31 -12.20 -22.55
CA GLY A 43 3.37 -12.12 -23.55
C GLY A 43 4.76 -12.41 -22.96
N ASN A 44 5.74 -11.55 -23.23
CA ASN A 44 7.11 -11.74 -22.73
C ASN A 44 7.33 -11.28 -21.28
N LEU A 45 6.30 -10.77 -20.58
CA LEU A 45 6.45 -10.17 -19.26
C LEU A 45 7.22 -11.06 -18.29
N GLY A 46 6.80 -12.31 -18.10
CA GLY A 46 7.43 -13.26 -17.18
C GLY A 46 8.91 -13.49 -17.47
N ARG A 47 9.28 -13.55 -18.76
CA ARG A 47 10.68 -13.68 -19.18
C ARG A 47 11.46 -12.39 -18.90
N ASP A 48 10.93 -11.24 -19.30
CA ASP A 48 11.63 -9.97 -19.20
C ASP A 48 11.86 -9.57 -17.74
N ILE A 49 10.83 -9.71 -16.90
CA ILE A 49 10.96 -9.41 -15.47
C ILE A 49 11.88 -10.39 -14.76
N SER A 50 11.84 -11.69 -15.09
CA SER A 50 12.75 -12.67 -14.46
C SER A 50 14.22 -12.35 -14.72
N ASN A 51 14.57 -11.95 -15.95
CA ASN A 51 15.93 -11.55 -16.30
C ASN A 51 16.33 -10.26 -15.57
N PHE A 52 15.44 -9.26 -15.54
CA PHE A 52 15.68 -8.01 -14.83
C PHE A 52 15.90 -8.26 -13.34
N TRP A 53 15.03 -9.04 -12.71
CA TRP A 53 15.08 -9.37 -11.28
C TRP A 53 16.36 -10.12 -10.89
N ILE A 54 16.75 -11.12 -11.68
CA ILE A 54 17.99 -11.89 -11.44
C ILE A 54 19.23 -11.01 -11.62
N ASN A 55 19.26 -10.15 -12.65
CA ASN A 55 20.36 -9.21 -12.83
C ASN A 55 20.46 -8.25 -11.64
N LEU A 56 19.32 -7.74 -11.16
CA LEU A 56 19.28 -6.84 -10.01
C LEU A 56 19.74 -7.54 -8.73
N LEU A 57 19.44 -8.83 -8.54
CA LEU A 57 20.00 -9.63 -7.43
C LEU A 57 21.53 -9.72 -7.52
N HIS A 58 22.09 -9.96 -8.71
CA HIS A 58 23.53 -9.97 -8.91
C HIS A 58 24.15 -8.61 -8.59
N GLU A 59 23.62 -7.53 -9.15
CA GLU A 59 24.11 -6.16 -8.90
C GLU A 59 24.03 -5.79 -7.42
N SER A 60 22.92 -6.15 -6.76
CA SER A 60 22.70 -5.88 -5.34
C SER A 60 23.65 -6.65 -4.44
N TRP A 61 23.90 -7.94 -4.74
CA TRP A 61 24.90 -8.71 -4.02
C TRP A 61 26.28 -8.10 -4.18
N GLU A 62 26.71 -7.78 -5.40
CA GLU A 62 28.04 -7.20 -5.64
C GLU A 62 28.21 -5.84 -4.94
N ALA A 63 27.19 -5.00 -4.96
CA ALA A 63 27.19 -3.67 -4.32
C ALA A 63 27.03 -3.71 -2.78
N LYS A 64 26.65 -4.85 -2.20
CA LYS A 64 26.43 -4.99 -0.75
C LYS A 64 27.73 -4.78 0.02
N ASP A 65 27.63 -4.13 1.19
CA ASP A 65 28.78 -3.89 2.06
C ASP A 65 29.44 -5.21 2.50
N GLU A 66 30.77 -5.22 2.56
CA GLU A 66 31.57 -6.43 2.83
C GLU A 66 31.37 -6.97 4.25
N GLU A 67 31.09 -6.11 5.23
CA GLU A 67 30.75 -6.53 6.59
C GLU A 67 29.43 -7.29 6.59
N ILE A 68 28.42 -6.75 5.90
CA ILE A 68 27.09 -7.38 5.79
C ILE A 68 27.18 -8.70 5.01
N LYS A 69 27.94 -8.75 3.90
CA LYS A 69 28.22 -10.01 3.17
C LYS A 69 28.85 -11.05 4.08
N SER A 70 29.79 -10.64 4.94
CA SER A 70 30.46 -11.55 5.87
C SER A 70 29.48 -12.16 6.88
N LEU A 71 28.57 -11.33 7.42
CA LEU A 71 27.48 -11.81 8.29
C LEU A 71 26.58 -12.80 7.55
N ASP A 72 26.17 -12.51 6.31
CA ASP A 72 25.34 -13.41 5.53
C ASP A 72 26.02 -14.73 5.17
N LEU A 73 27.31 -14.70 4.84
CA LEU A 73 28.12 -15.90 4.59
C LEU A 73 28.30 -16.77 5.84
N SER A 74 28.08 -16.21 7.03
CA SER A 74 28.12 -16.95 8.29
C SER A 74 26.81 -17.69 8.62
N TYR A 75 25.73 -17.44 7.88
CA TYR A 75 24.43 -18.09 8.09
C TYR A 75 24.53 -19.62 7.95
N ASP A 76 24.03 -20.33 8.97
CA ASP A 76 23.92 -21.78 8.97
C ASP A 76 22.49 -22.22 8.58
N PRO A 77 22.28 -22.76 7.36
CA PRO A 77 20.97 -23.23 6.95
C PRO A 77 20.52 -24.49 7.71
N ALA A 78 21.40 -25.15 8.46
CA ALA A 78 21.01 -26.28 9.33
C ALA A 78 20.42 -25.83 10.68
N ASP A 79 20.62 -24.57 11.06
CA ASP A 79 20.04 -23.96 12.25
C ASP A 79 19.42 -22.58 11.90
N PRO A 80 18.31 -22.56 11.15
CA PRO A 80 17.70 -21.32 10.65
C PRO A 80 17.19 -20.41 11.77
N LEU A 81 16.95 -20.94 12.98
CA LEU A 81 16.51 -20.15 14.13
C LEU A 81 17.67 -19.40 14.81
N SER A 82 18.93 -19.80 14.57
CA SER A 82 20.11 -19.10 15.09
C SER A 82 20.20 -17.63 14.65
N ARG A 83 19.54 -17.27 13.53
CA ARG A 83 19.44 -15.88 13.04
C ARG A 83 18.58 -14.98 13.95
N VAL A 84 17.80 -15.54 14.88
CA VAL A 84 17.00 -14.78 15.85
C VAL A 84 17.84 -14.49 17.09
N GLU A 85 18.46 -13.31 17.11
CA GLU A 85 19.37 -12.90 18.18
C GLU A 85 18.65 -12.18 19.34
N GLN A 86 17.44 -11.69 19.11
CA GLN A 86 16.61 -11.00 20.10
C GLN A 86 15.17 -11.52 20.08
N LYS A 87 14.58 -11.64 21.28
CA LYS A 87 13.20 -12.14 21.49
C LYS A 87 12.23 -11.06 21.96
N THR A 88 12.73 -9.86 22.28
CA THR A 88 11.91 -8.70 22.66
C THR A 88 12.13 -7.57 21.66
N THR A 89 11.07 -7.19 20.97
CA THR A 89 11.09 -6.14 19.94
C THR A 89 10.13 -5.02 20.33
N VAL A 90 10.54 -3.78 20.12
CA VAL A 90 9.65 -2.61 20.21
C VAL A 90 9.24 -2.18 18.81
N ILE A 91 7.94 -1.91 18.63
CA ILE A 91 7.40 -1.30 17.42
C ILE A 91 7.23 0.20 17.67
N ALA A 92 7.80 1.03 16.81
CA ALA A 92 7.72 2.48 16.96
C ALA A 92 7.61 3.19 15.60
N TYR A 93 6.83 4.27 15.55
CA TYR A 93 6.98 5.27 14.50
C TYR A 93 8.32 6.00 14.66
N ALA A 94 8.92 6.40 13.55
CA ALA A 94 10.19 7.12 13.51
C ALA A 94 10.18 8.43 14.33
N ASP A 95 9.00 8.99 14.59
CA ASP A 95 8.76 10.23 15.32
C ASP A 95 8.03 10.06 16.66
N SER A 96 7.84 8.81 17.13
CA SER A 96 7.20 8.50 18.42
C SER A 96 7.81 9.27 19.59
N ILE A 97 9.12 9.48 19.53
CA ILE A 97 9.88 10.33 20.44
C ILE A 97 10.65 11.34 19.60
N SER A 98 10.33 12.62 19.76
CA SER A 98 10.93 13.70 18.99
C SER A 98 11.37 14.85 19.89
N ARG A 99 12.31 15.65 19.38
CA ARG A 99 12.74 16.90 19.99
C ARG A 99 12.91 17.95 18.91
N GLU A 100 12.44 19.15 19.19
CA GLU A 100 12.57 20.28 18.27
C GLU A 100 14.04 20.52 17.88
N GLY A 101 14.29 20.63 16.57
CA GLY A 101 15.63 20.83 16.00
C GLY A 101 16.47 19.57 15.84
N GLU A 102 16.00 18.39 16.27
CA GLU A 102 16.69 17.11 16.10
C GLU A 102 15.98 16.22 15.06
N LYS A 103 16.75 15.30 14.45
CA LYS A 103 16.19 14.24 13.60
C LYS A 103 15.55 13.18 14.49
N SER A 104 14.29 12.83 14.23
CA SER A 104 13.51 12.04 15.18
C SER A 104 14.07 10.63 15.40
N LEU A 105 14.65 9.99 14.38
CA LEU A 105 15.32 8.69 14.55
C LEU A 105 16.52 8.77 15.50
N ALA A 106 17.29 9.87 15.46
CA ALA A 106 18.41 10.07 16.38
C ALA A 106 17.91 10.30 17.81
N THR A 107 16.83 11.07 17.97
CA THR A 107 16.20 11.29 19.28
C THR A 107 15.64 9.98 19.85
N LEU A 108 14.96 9.17 19.04
CA LEU A 108 14.41 7.88 19.39
C LEU A 108 15.51 6.89 19.81
N ASP A 109 16.58 6.78 19.02
CA ASP A 109 17.72 5.92 19.35
C ASP A 109 18.42 6.35 20.65
N ASN A 110 18.65 7.64 20.86
CA ASN A 110 19.20 8.15 22.12
C ASN A 110 18.30 7.87 23.31
N PHE A 111 16.98 7.97 23.12
CA PHE A 111 15.99 7.64 24.14
C PHE A 111 16.07 6.17 24.55
N PHE A 112 16.13 5.24 23.60
CA PHE A 112 16.29 3.81 23.89
C PHE A 112 17.62 3.51 24.61
N LYS A 113 18.73 4.06 24.13
CA LYS A 113 20.04 3.90 24.77
C LYS A 113 20.05 4.38 26.22
N GLN A 114 19.35 5.48 26.51
CA GLN A 114 19.34 6.08 27.85
C GLN A 114 18.39 5.35 28.80
N TRP A 115 17.16 5.08 28.36
CA TRP A 115 16.08 4.66 29.25
C TRP A 115 15.74 3.17 29.16
N PHE A 116 16.04 2.54 28.01
CA PHE A 116 15.71 1.15 27.75
C PHE A 116 16.88 0.38 27.10
N PRO A 117 18.09 0.39 27.69
CA PRO A 117 19.27 -0.24 27.10
C PRO A 117 19.17 -1.77 26.94
N ALA A 118 18.13 -2.39 27.53
CA ALA A 118 17.85 -3.81 27.38
C ALA A 118 17.03 -4.15 26.12
N ILE A 119 16.44 -3.15 25.45
CA ILE A 119 15.80 -3.35 24.16
C ILE A 119 16.90 -3.62 23.13
N GLY A 120 16.95 -4.85 22.63
CA GLY A 120 17.83 -5.19 21.51
C GLY A 120 17.09 -5.40 20.20
N GLY A 121 15.77 -5.18 20.15
CA GLY A 121 14.94 -5.41 18.97
C GLY A 121 14.09 -4.20 18.66
N LEU A 122 14.09 -3.76 17.40
CA LEU A 122 13.42 -2.53 16.98
C LEU A 122 12.76 -2.72 15.61
N HIS A 123 11.43 -2.64 15.60
CA HIS A 123 10.63 -2.47 14.39
C HIS A 123 10.32 -0.98 14.20
N ILE A 124 10.90 -0.39 13.17
CA ILE A 124 10.57 0.98 12.74
C ILE A 124 9.46 0.88 11.71
N LEU A 125 8.30 1.48 12.01
CA LEU A 125 7.19 1.64 11.06
C LEU A 125 7.62 2.52 9.87
N PRO A 126 6.89 2.54 8.74
CA PRO A 126 7.32 3.20 7.51
C PRO A 126 7.98 4.57 7.72
N ALA A 127 9.26 4.69 7.33
CA ALA A 127 10.09 5.87 7.59
C ALA A 127 10.68 6.51 6.32
N CYS A 128 10.34 5.99 5.14
CA CYS A 128 10.76 6.59 3.87
C CYS A 128 9.96 7.87 3.54
N THR A 129 10.32 8.54 2.45
CA THR A 129 9.75 9.83 2.04
C THR A 129 8.21 9.79 2.04
N VAL A 130 7.57 10.73 2.74
CA VAL A 130 6.11 10.89 2.86
C VAL A 130 5.71 12.34 2.65
N VAL A 131 4.41 12.59 2.50
CA VAL A 131 3.81 13.93 2.58
C VAL A 131 3.26 14.14 3.99
N GLU A 132 3.77 15.14 4.72
CA GLU A 132 3.42 15.36 6.14
C GLU A 132 2.15 16.20 6.35
N ASN A 133 1.81 17.06 5.39
CA ASN A 133 0.76 18.06 5.52
C ASN A 133 -0.62 17.59 5.03
N ARG A 134 -0.85 16.27 5.00
CA ARG A 134 -2.14 15.65 4.67
C ARG A 134 -2.24 14.24 5.28
N PHE A 135 -3.42 13.63 5.20
CA PHE A 135 -3.60 12.22 5.54
C PHE A 135 -2.62 11.33 4.75
N ASN A 136 -1.86 10.47 5.44
CA ASN A 136 -0.87 9.58 4.84
C ASN A 136 -0.88 8.17 5.42
N ASP A 137 -1.99 7.79 6.08
CA ASP A 137 -2.22 6.46 6.66
C ASP A 137 -1.11 6.03 7.64
N GLY A 138 -0.66 6.93 8.53
CA GLY A 138 0.42 6.61 9.47
C GLY A 138 1.75 6.31 8.78
N TYR A 139 2.09 7.11 7.76
CA TYR A 139 3.27 6.97 6.92
C TYR A 139 3.29 5.80 5.92
N PHE A 140 2.21 5.01 5.82
CA PHE A 140 2.09 3.95 4.80
C PHE A 140 1.88 4.51 3.38
N SER A 141 1.47 5.77 3.23
CA SER A 141 1.49 6.49 1.94
C SER A 141 2.88 7.08 1.65
N GLN A 142 3.81 6.22 1.22
CA GLN A 142 5.20 6.61 0.89
C GLN A 142 5.34 7.09 -0.56
N VAL A 143 5.99 8.22 -0.76
CA VAL A 143 6.33 8.81 -2.06
C VAL A 143 7.43 8.01 -2.74
N GLU A 144 8.50 7.72 -1.99
CA GLU A 144 9.65 6.92 -2.37
C GLU A 144 9.94 5.94 -1.25
N ARG A 145 10.40 4.74 -1.57
CA ARG A 145 10.58 3.64 -0.60
C ARG A 145 12.04 3.26 -0.36
N ASP A 146 12.97 4.00 -0.95
CA ASP A 146 14.43 3.82 -0.89
C ASP A 146 15.17 5.03 -0.30
N ASN A 147 14.41 6.00 0.24
CA ASN A 147 14.97 7.20 0.85
C ASN A 147 14.23 7.56 2.14
N ILE A 148 14.95 7.65 3.26
CA ILE A 148 14.41 8.03 4.57
C ILE A 148 13.93 9.48 4.54
N HIS A 149 12.75 9.71 5.12
CA HIS A 149 12.16 11.04 5.15
C HIS A 149 13.08 12.01 5.92
N SER A 150 13.24 13.21 5.35
CA SER A 150 14.24 14.17 5.82
C SER A 150 13.98 14.65 7.26
N SER A 151 12.73 14.69 7.74
CA SER A 151 12.42 15.04 9.13
C SER A 151 12.86 13.94 10.10
N PHE A 152 12.84 12.68 9.66
CA PHE A 152 13.21 11.51 10.47
C PHE A 152 14.72 11.32 10.54
N GLY A 153 15.45 11.54 9.44
CA GLY A 153 16.89 11.30 9.40
C GLY A 153 17.49 11.27 8.00
N SER A 154 18.45 10.38 7.80
CA SER A 154 19.06 10.05 6.51
C SER A 154 19.19 8.53 6.37
N ASN A 155 19.50 8.06 5.16
CA ASN A 155 19.74 6.64 4.90
C ASN A 155 20.92 6.08 5.73
N GLU A 156 21.94 6.89 5.99
CA GLU A 156 23.09 6.52 6.81
C GLU A 156 22.69 6.34 8.28
N LEU A 157 21.95 7.31 8.85
CA LEU A 157 21.46 7.21 10.22
C LEU A 157 20.56 5.98 10.40
N PHE A 158 19.69 5.73 9.42
CA PHE A 158 18.85 4.55 9.43
C PHE A 158 19.66 3.26 9.37
N ALA A 159 20.62 3.15 8.45
CA ALA A 159 21.52 1.99 8.35
C ALA A 159 22.29 1.74 9.66
N ASP A 160 22.79 2.80 10.31
CA ASP A 160 23.45 2.72 11.62
C ASP A 160 22.54 2.18 12.73
N ILE A 161 21.24 2.51 12.69
CA ILE A 161 20.25 1.98 13.63
C ILE A 161 19.95 0.53 13.30
N MET A 162 19.77 0.17 12.02
CA MET A 162 19.49 -1.21 11.59
C MET A 162 20.61 -2.17 11.98
N HIS A 163 21.87 -1.76 11.83
CA HIS A 163 23.03 -2.54 12.25
C HIS A 163 23.10 -2.75 13.78
N ARG A 164 22.58 -1.81 14.58
CA ARG A 164 22.71 -1.84 16.04
C ARG A 164 21.67 -2.72 16.73
N TYR A 165 20.45 -2.76 16.20
CA TYR A 165 19.33 -3.49 16.77
C TYR A 165 19.02 -4.71 15.92
N PHE A 166 18.44 -5.73 16.55
CA PHE A 166 17.73 -6.77 15.82
C PHE A 166 16.49 -6.14 15.16
N SER A 167 16.63 -5.75 13.90
CA SER A 167 15.81 -4.71 13.30
C SER A 167 14.75 -5.26 12.34
N MET A 168 13.61 -4.57 12.28
CA MET A 168 12.49 -4.86 11.41
C MET A 168 12.01 -3.58 10.72
N ASN A 169 11.64 -3.66 9.45
CA ASN A 169 10.97 -2.58 8.71
C ASN A 169 9.83 -3.11 7.84
N ASP A 170 8.99 -2.18 7.40
CA ASP A 170 7.92 -2.42 6.46
C ASP A 170 8.37 -2.28 5.00
N LEU A 171 8.05 -3.28 4.19
CA LEU A 171 8.02 -3.19 2.74
C LEU A 171 6.55 -3.13 2.30
N VAL A 172 6.09 -1.93 1.97
CA VAL A 172 4.77 -1.69 1.39
C VAL A 172 4.80 -2.10 -0.08
N LEU A 173 4.16 -3.20 -0.46
CA LEU A 173 4.21 -3.68 -1.85
C LEU A 173 3.12 -3.03 -2.71
N GLY A 174 1.91 -2.87 -2.18
CA GLY A 174 0.73 -2.65 -3.03
C GLY A 174 0.56 -1.25 -3.62
N HIS A 175 1.06 -0.19 -2.97
CA HIS A 175 0.67 1.18 -3.33
C HIS A 175 1.68 2.25 -2.90
N VAL A 176 1.82 3.31 -3.70
CA VAL A 176 2.64 4.48 -3.38
C VAL A 176 1.76 5.72 -3.25
N ASP A 177 2.32 6.77 -2.65
CA ASP A 177 1.65 8.06 -2.55
C ASP A 177 1.44 8.72 -3.92
N ILE A 178 0.38 9.51 -4.09
CA ILE A 178 0.11 10.24 -5.36
C ILE A 178 1.22 11.24 -5.73
N GLU A 179 2.07 11.68 -4.80
CA GLU A 179 3.23 12.51 -5.13
C GLU A 179 4.41 11.70 -5.68
N ASN A 180 4.28 10.37 -5.87
CA ASN A 180 5.30 9.56 -6.49
C ASN A 180 5.71 10.17 -7.85
N PRO A 181 7.02 10.38 -8.12
CA PRO A 181 7.48 11.06 -9.32
C PRO A 181 6.94 10.45 -10.62
N ILE A 182 6.84 9.12 -10.70
CA ILE A 182 6.33 8.45 -11.89
C ILE A 182 4.81 8.67 -12.05
N PHE A 183 4.06 8.75 -10.95
CA PHE A 183 2.64 9.08 -11.03
C PHE A 183 2.43 10.53 -11.45
N GLN A 184 3.24 11.46 -10.92
CA GLN A 184 3.21 12.86 -11.35
C GLN A 184 3.56 13.00 -12.83
N GLU A 185 4.55 12.26 -13.34
CA GLU A 185 4.85 12.21 -14.77
C GLU A 185 3.67 11.73 -15.63
N TYR A 186 2.92 10.73 -15.14
CA TYR A 186 1.69 10.27 -15.79
C TYR A 186 0.61 11.36 -15.83
N LEU A 187 0.39 12.06 -14.71
CA LEU A 187 -0.51 13.21 -14.66
C LEU A 187 -0.02 14.35 -15.56
N GLU A 188 1.28 14.50 -15.75
CA GLU A 188 1.87 15.43 -16.70
C GLU A 188 1.75 14.97 -18.17
N GLY A 189 1.12 13.83 -18.45
CA GLY A 189 0.84 13.41 -19.81
C GLY A 189 1.83 12.40 -20.40
N LYS A 190 2.74 11.82 -19.61
CA LYS A 190 3.63 10.74 -20.06
C LYS A 190 2.89 9.39 -19.93
N ASP A 191 2.32 8.90 -21.03
CA ASP A 191 1.52 7.66 -21.03
C ASP A 191 2.26 6.45 -20.47
N GLU A 192 3.55 6.29 -20.81
CA GLU A 192 4.38 5.16 -20.35
C GLU A 192 4.53 5.11 -18.83
N ALA A 193 4.53 6.26 -18.15
CA ALA A 193 4.61 6.33 -16.69
C ALA A 193 3.33 5.75 -16.03
N GLY A 194 2.20 5.80 -16.74
CA GLY A 194 0.93 5.23 -16.28
C GLY A 194 0.95 3.71 -16.18
N LYS A 195 1.85 3.02 -16.89
CA LYS A 195 1.97 1.54 -16.85
C LYS A 195 2.38 1.01 -15.48
N LYS A 196 3.07 1.82 -14.68
CA LYS A 196 3.42 1.47 -13.30
C LYS A 196 2.19 1.32 -12.39
N PHE A 197 1.03 1.84 -12.80
CA PHE A 197 -0.18 1.92 -11.96
C PHE A 197 -1.40 1.34 -12.68
N TYR A 198 -2.44 1.01 -11.91
CA TYR A 198 -3.73 0.63 -12.47
C TYR A 198 -4.53 1.90 -12.82
N THR A 199 -4.35 2.37 -14.05
CA THR A 199 -4.99 3.58 -14.58
C THR A 199 -5.93 3.23 -15.73
N PHE A 200 -7.03 3.95 -15.84
CA PHE A 200 -8.06 3.75 -16.85
C PHE A 200 -8.53 5.09 -17.39
N THR A 201 -8.66 5.19 -18.70
CA THR A 201 -9.49 6.22 -19.32
C THR A 201 -10.95 6.02 -18.89
N MET A 202 -11.78 7.06 -19.01
CA MET A 202 -13.21 6.93 -18.68
C MET A 202 -13.89 5.84 -19.53
N GLU A 203 -13.55 5.73 -20.82
CA GLU A 203 -14.11 4.70 -21.71
C GLU A 203 -13.73 3.28 -21.28
N GLU A 204 -12.46 3.05 -20.94
CA GLU A 204 -12.00 1.74 -20.45
C GLU A 204 -12.66 1.37 -19.13
N TRP A 205 -12.76 2.33 -18.20
CA TRP A 205 -13.39 2.12 -16.91
C TRP A 205 -14.88 1.81 -17.06
N GLU A 206 -15.62 2.58 -17.85
CA GLU A 206 -17.05 2.36 -18.11
C GLU A 206 -17.32 1.00 -18.77
N SER A 207 -16.46 0.59 -19.70
CA SER A 207 -16.53 -0.73 -20.34
C SER A 207 -16.35 -1.86 -19.33
N LEU A 208 -15.35 -1.77 -18.45
CA LEU A 208 -15.09 -2.76 -17.40
C LEU A 208 -16.21 -2.79 -16.34
N GLU A 209 -16.69 -1.61 -15.92
CA GLU A 209 -17.81 -1.47 -14.99
C GLU A 209 -19.09 -2.08 -15.57
N ALA A 210 -19.41 -1.80 -16.84
CA ALA A 210 -20.58 -2.38 -17.53
C ALA A 210 -20.49 -3.91 -17.65
N ALA A 211 -19.29 -4.46 -17.75
CA ALA A 211 -19.05 -5.91 -17.71
C ALA A 211 -19.10 -6.51 -16.29
N GLY A 212 -19.27 -5.69 -15.24
CA GLY A 212 -19.27 -6.12 -13.84
C GLY A 212 -17.90 -6.55 -13.33
N SER A 213 -16.83 -6.08 -13.97
CA SER A 213 -15.44 -6.51 -13.74
C SER A 213 -14.96 -6.24 -12.31
N PHE A 214 -15.51 -5.20 -11.67
CA PHE A 214 -15.11 -4.75 -10.34
C PHE A 214 -16.06 -5.25 -9.22
N ASN A 215 -17.18 -5.89 -9.56
CA ASN A 215 -18.24 -6.27 -8.61
C ASN A 215 -17.80 -7.20 -7.47
N ARG A 216 -16.72 -7.95 -7.69
CA ARG A 216 -16.20 -8.93 -6.73
C ARG A 216 -15.01 -8.41 -5.95
N VAL A 217 -14.43 -7.26 -6.30
CA VAL A 217 -13.23 -6.71 -5.68
C VAL A 217 -13.49 -6.48 -4.20
N PHE A 218 -12.63 -7.06 -3.36
CA PHE A 218 -12.68 -6.86 -1.92
C PHE A 218 -12.22 -5.44 -1.57
N ARG A 219 -12.98 -4.75 -0.72
CA ARG A 219 -12.71 -3.37 -0.33
C ARG A 219 -12.36 -3.33 1.16
N PRO A 220 -11.10 -3.01 1.52
CA PRO A 220 -10.70 -2.89 2.92
C PRO A 220 -11.25 -1.64 3.59
N ARG A 221 -11.64 -0.64 2.80
CA ARG A 221 -12.10 0.67 3.26
C ARG A 221 -13.44 1.04 2.60
N PRO A 222 -14.27 1.87 3.26
CA PRO A 222 -15.58 2.27 2.73
C PRO A 222 -15.49 3.29 1.57
N PHE A 223 -14.30 3.82 1.25
CA PHE A 223 -14.07 4.83 0.21
C PHE A 223 -14.12 4.27 -1.21
N PRO A 224 -14.48 5.06 -2.24
CA PRO A 224 -14.54 4.62 -3.62
C PRO A 224 -13.30 3.83 -4.05
N LEU A 225 -13.49 2.75 -4.82
CA LEU A 225 -12.40 1.88 -5.28
C LEU A 225 -11.42 2.61 -6.21
N PHE A 226 -11.93 3.59 -6.96
CA PHE A 226 -11.16 4.39 -7.90
C PHE A 226 -11.24 5.86 -7.53
N THR A 227 -10.10 6.53 -7.58
CA THR A 227 -9.97 7.97 -7.42
C THR A 227 -9.88 8.61 -8.81
N ILE A 228 -10.68 9.63 -9.06
CA ILE A 228 -10.63 10.44 -10.28
C ILE A 228 -9.50 11.45 -10.15
N PHE A 229 -8.55 11.38 -11.08
CA PHE A 229 -7.51 12.39 -11.26
C PHE A 229 -7.68 13.09 -12.61
N ARG A 230 -6.99 14.22 -12.77
CA ARG A 230 -6.91 14.91 -14.06
C ARG A 230 -5.48 15.03 -14.53
N ARG A 231 -5.26 14.58 -15.75
CA ARG A 231 -4.00 14.78 -16.46
C ARG A 231 -3.93 16.23 -16.95
N LEU A 232 -2.73 16.74 -17.18
CA LEU A 232 -2.54 18.05 -17.78
C LEU A 232 -3.09 18.06 -19.22
N PRO A 233 -3.66 19.20 -19.67
CA PRO A 233 -4.07 19.35 -21.05
C PRO A 233 -2.92 19.04 -22.01
N LEU A 234 -3.23 18.32 -23.10
CA LEU A 234 -2.26 18.03 -24.17
C LEU A 234 -1.90 19.29 -24.97
N GLU A 235 -2.84 20.22 -25.11
CA GLU A 235 -2.63 21.45 -25.86
C GLU A 235 -1.81 22.47 -25.08
N LEU A 236 -0.63 22.83 -25.60
CA LEU A 236 0.32 23.77 -24.98
C LEU A 236 -0.31 25.10 -24.50
N PRO A 237 -1.24 25.75 -25.24
CA PRO A 237 -1.88 26.97 -24.77
C PRO A 237 -2.66 26.80 -23.47
N TYR A 238 -3.26 25.63 -23.23
CA TYR A 238 -4.04 25.38 -22.01
C TYR A 238 -3.19 24.77 -20.91
N ARG A 239 -2.22 23.93 -21.27
CA ARG A 239 -1.26 23.33 -20.35
C ARG A 239 -0.50 24.38 -19.53
N SER A 240 -0.09 25.46 -20.18
CA SER A 240 0.64 26.57 -19.55
C SER A 240 -0.23 27.50 -18.68
N LEU A 241 -1.55 27.36 -18.74
CA LEU A 241 -2.46 28.13 -17.89
C LEU A 241 -2.60 27.47 -16.52
N SER A 242 -2.67 28.30 -15.48
CA SER A 242 -3.17 27.90 -14.17
C SER A 242 -4.63 27.44 -14.26
N HIS A 243 -5.11 26.74 -13.22
CA HIS A 243 -6.52 26.37 -13.10
C HIS A 243 -7.45 27.58 -13.29
N CYS A 244 -7.20 28.69 -12.59
CA CYS A 244 -7.95 29.93 -12.75
C CYS A 244 -7.93 30.47 -14.20
N GLY A 245 -6.79 30.37 -14.89
CA GLY A 245 -6.67 30.78 -16.29
C GLY A 245 -7.54 29.93 -17.22
N ARG A 246 -7.61 28.61 -16.98
CA ARG A 246 -8.48 27.69 -17.73
C ARG A 246 -9.96 27.99 -17.46
N VAL A 247 -10.31 28.24 -16.20
CA VAL A 247 -11.68 28.68 -15.81
C VAL A 247 -12.08 29.95 -16.56
N ASP A 248 -11.21 30.96 -16.63
CA ASP A 248 -11.50 32.20 -17.38
C ASP A 248 -11.69 31.96 -18.87
N VAL A 249 -10.96 31.02 -19.47
CA VAL A 249 -11.15 30.61 -20.86
C VAL A 249 -12.52 29.94 -21.04
N MET A 250 -12.91 29.04 -20.15
CA MET A 250 -14.23 28.38 -20.17
C MET A 250 -15.37 29.42 -20.12
N ILE A 251 -15.30 30.37 -19.19
CA ILE A 251 -16.30 31.46 -19.06
C ILE A 251 -16.40 32.27 -20.35
N LYS A 252 -15.25 32.63 -20.96
CA LYS A 252 -15.22 33.37 -22.23
C LYS A 252 -15.82 32.57 -23.38
N LEU A 253 -15.57 31.26 -23.45
CA LEU A 253 -16.12 30.38 -24.48
C LEU A 253 -17.64 30.27 -24.37
N ILE A 254 -18.17 30.00 -23.18
CA ILE A 254 -19.61 29.93 -22.91
C ILE A 254 -20.31 31.24 -23.32
N LYS A 255 -19.78 32.39 -22.86
CA LYS A 255 -20.32 33.70 -23.21
C LYS A 255 -20.30 33.95 -24.72
N LYS A 256 -19.20 33.60 -25.39
CA LYS A 256 -19.04 33.83 -26.84
C LYS A 256 -19.95 32.92 -27.68
N MET A 257 -20.11 31.66 -27.29
CA MET A 257 -20.80 30.64 -28.10
C MET A 257 -22.30 30.54 -27.81
N ARG A 258 -22.73 30.93 -26.61
CA ARG A 258 -24.12 30.76 -26.16
C ARG A 258 -24.74 32.03 -25.56
N GLY A 259 -23.95 33.08 -25.33
CA GLY A 259 -24.45 34.34 -24.74
C GLY A 259 -24.78 34.27 -23.26
N VAL A 260 -24.52 33.13 -22.60
CA VAL A 260 -24.81 32.91 -21.18
C VAL A 260 -23.68 33.47 -20.32
N ILE A 261 -24.04 34.14 -19.22
CA ILE A 261 -23.08 34.66 -18.24
C ILE A 261 -22.83 33.58 -17.18
N THR A 262 -21.56 33.20 -17.02
CA THR A 262 -21.11 32.25 -16.00
C THR A 262 -20.01 32.86 -15.15
N GLU A 263 -19.86 32.33 -13.94
CA GLU A 263 -18.93 32.83 -12.93
C GLU A 263 -18.01 31.71 -12.44
N ARG A 264 -16.86 32.10 -11.86
CA ARG A 264 -15.81 31.16 -11.46
C ARG A 264 -16.29 30.08 -10.49
N PRO A 265 -17.07 30.38 -9.43
CA PRO A 265 -17.52 29.34 -8.49
C PRO A 265 -18.31 28.23 -9.18
N LEU A 266 -19.11 28.57 -10.19
CA LEU A 266 -19.90 27.61 -10.96
C LEU A 266 -19.01 26.70 -11.82
N ILE A 267 -18.04 27.27 -12.54
CA ILE A 267 -17.12 26.46 -13.37
C ILE A 267 -16.21 25.59 -12.49
N ASN A 268 -15.78 26.10 -11.33
CA ASN A 268 -14.99 25.34 -10.37
C ASN A 268 -15.76 24.15 -9.83
N ILE A 269 -17.04 24.32 -9.45
CA ILE A 269 -17.82 23.19 -8.96
C ILE A 269 -18.15 22.17 -10.05
N LEU A 270 -18.35 22.63 -11.30
CA LEU A 270 -18.50 21.73 -12.46
C LEU A 270 -17.21 20.92 -12.71
N TRP A 271 -16.04 21.52 -12.50
CA TRP A 271 -14.76 20.81 -12.58
C TRP A 271 -14.55 19.77 -11.46
N LEU A 272 -15.18 19.96 -10.31
CA LEU A 272 -15.24 18.96 -9.23
C LEU A 272 -16.39 17.96 -9.37
N PHE A 273 -17.27 18.12 -10.37
CA PHE A 273 -18.56 17.47 -10.41
C PHE A 273 -18.47 15.95 -10.20
N ASN A 274 -17.66 15.27 -11.02
CA ASN A 274 -17.52 13.81 -10.93
C ASN A 274 -16.88 13.36 -9.61
N ARG A 275 -15.94 14.11 -9.04
CA ARG A 275 -15.33 13.76 -7.75
C ARG A 275 -16.36 13.83 -6.62
N ILE A 276 -17.13 14.91 -6.56
CA ILE A 276 -18.18 15.10 -5.55
C ILE A 276 -19.32 14.08 -5.74
N LYS A 277 -19.76 13.86 -6.99
CA LYS A 277 -20.80 12.88 -7.32
C LYS A 277 -20.44 11.45 -6.90
N ASN A 278 -19.17 11.08 -7.04
CA ASN A 278 -18.68 9.74 -6.71
C ASN A 278 -18.30 9.57 -5.23
N ASP A 279 -18.68 10.50 -4.35
CA ASP A 279 -18.32 10.47 -2.92
C ASP A 279 -16.79 10.34 -2.71
N GLN A 280 -16.02 11.00 -3.58
CA GLN A 280 -14.57 10.94 -3.55
C GLN A 280 -14.03 11.87 -2.47
N MET A 281 -13.09 11.36 -1.68
CA MET A 281 -12.26 12.21 -0.82
C MET A 281 -11.48 13.20 -1.69
N LEU A 282 -11.60 14.48 -1.35
CA LEU A 282 -10.93 15.55 -2.08
C LEU A 282 -9.60 15.89 -1.40
N LEU A 283 -8.65 16.39 -2.20
CA LEU A 283 -7.47 17.04 -1.63
C LEU A 283 -7.89 18.36 -0.96
N ASP A 284 -7.11 18.83 0.02
CA ASP A 284 -7.42 20.08 0.74
C ASP A 284 -7.57 21.29 -0.18
N GLU A 285 -6.84 21.32 -1.30
CA GLU A 285 -6.93 22.38 -2.30
C GLU A 285 -8.27 22.38 -3.04
N ASP A 286 -8.78 21.19 -3.36
CA ASP A 286 -10.08 21.01 -4.00
C ASP A 286 -11.21 21.34 -3.02
N TYR A 287 -11.08 20.96 -1.75
CA TYR A 287 -12.08 21.28 -0.72
C TYR A 287 -12.35 22.79 -0.61
N ARG A 288 -11.36 23.66 -0.89
CA ARG A 288 -11.53 25.13 -0.84
C ARG A 288 -12.56 25.65 -1.85
N ILE A 289 -12.83 24.91 -2.92
CA ILE A 289 -13.84 25.28 -3.92
C ILE A 289 -15.27 25.20 -3.34
N ILE A 290 -15.53 24.25 -2.43
CA ILE A 290 -16.87 24.01 -1.91
C ILE A 290 -17.38 25.20 -1.06
N PRO A 291 -16.64 25.72 -0.05
CA PRO A 291 -17.07 26.91 0.69
C PRO A 291 -17.23 28.16 -0.18
N GLU A 292 -16.39 28.34 -1.22
CA GLU A 292 -16.53 29.44 -2.19
C GLU A 292 -17.87 29.32 -2.94
N PHE A 293 -18.19 28.13 -3.44
CA PHE A 293 -19.44 27.87 -4.14
C PHE A 293 -20.67 28.01 -3.21
N ILE A 294 -20.59 27.53 -1.96
CA ILE A 294 -21.65 27.71 -0.96
C ILE A 294 -21.91 29.20 -0.69
N SER A 295 -20.84 30.01 -0.57
CA SER A 295 -20.97 31.45 -0.37
C SER A 295 -21.64 32.12 -1.57
N TRP A 296 -21.23 31.72 -2.78
CA TRP A 296 -21.80 32.18 -4.04
C TRP A 296 -23.30 31.85 -4.20
N LEU A 297 -23.74 30.68 -3.72
CA LEU A 297 -25.16 30.30 -3.69
C LEU A 297 -25.97 31.17 -2.72
N LYS A 298 -25.43 31.41 -1.51
CA LYS A 298 -26.09 32.23 -0.49
C LYS A 298 -26.30 33.66 -0.95
N GLU A 299 -25.33 34.25 -1.65
CA GLU A 299 -25.47 35.58 -2.27
C GLU A 299 -26.62 35.66 -3.28
N ARG A 300 -27.04 34.53 -3.84
CA ARG A 300 -28.16 34.39 -4.78
C ARG A 300 -29.47 33.92 -4.13
N ASN A 301 -29.51 33.83 -2.81
CA ASN A 301 -30.64 33.28 -2.04
C ASN A 301 -30.98 31.82 -2.40
N ILE A 302 -29.98 31.04 -2.83
CA ILE A 302 -30.12 29.60 -3.09
C ILE A 302 -29.63 28.84 -1.85
N SER A 303 -30.43 27.91 -1.35
CA SER A 303 -30.05 27.12 -0.17
C SER A 303 -28.99 26.07 -0.54
N PRO A 304 -27.83 26.03 0.12
CA PRO A 304 -26.82 24.99 -0.12
C PRO A 304 -27.33 23.57 0.09
N ASP A 305 -28.27 23.38 1.02
CA ASP A 305 -28.89 22.07 1.32
C ASP A 305 -29.73 21.54 0.16
N SER A 306 -30.06 22.37 -0.84
CA SER A 306 -30.72 21.91 -2.07
C SER A 306 -29.74 21.30 -3.07
N ILE A 307 -28.43 21.46 -2.83
CA ILE A 307 -27.36 21.00 -3.71
C ILE A 307 -26.48 19.96 -3.01
N PHE A 308 -26.11 20.17 -1.75
CA PHE A 308 -25.23 19.29 -1.00
C PHE A 308 -25.91 18.59 0.17
N THR A 309 -25.36 17.42 0.50
CA THR A 309 -25.55 16.73 1.78
C THR A 309 -24.18 16.27 2.29
N GLU A 310 -24.08 15.96 3.58
CA GLU A 310 -22.86 15.37 4.14
C GLU A 310 -22.73 13.90 3.77
N SER A 311 -21.52 13.50 3.37
CA SER A 311 -21.13 12.10 3.19
C SER A 311 -21.07 11.40 4.54
N LYS A 312 -21.48 10.12 4.54
CA LYS A 312 -21.37 9.23 5.69
C LYS A 312 -20.17 8.29 5.62
N THR A 313 -19.43 8.32 4.51
CA THR A 313 -18.37 7.35 4.21
C THR A 313 -16.98 7.96 4.33
N GLN A 314 -16.85 9.29 4.25
CA GLN A 314 -15.58 9.98 4.26
C GLN A 314 -15.13 10.36 5.68
N GLU A 315 -13.90 9.99 6.03
CA GLU A 315 -13.22 10.39 7.27
C GLU A 315 -12.19 11.48 6.95
N VAL A 316 -12.60 12.75 6.97
CA VAL A 316 -11.75 13.90 6.63
C VAL A 316 -11.85 15.01 7.67
N GLN A 317 -10.85 15.89 7.70
CA GLN A 317 -10.85 17.05 8.61
C GLN A 317 -11.92 18.10 8.23
N ASN A 318 -12.26 18.17 6.93
CA ASN A 318 -13.26 19.09 6.39
C ASN A 318 -14.67 18.46 6.41
N ILE A 319 -15.72 19.27 6.19
CA ILE A 319 -17.08 18.72 6.01
C ILE A 319 -17.14 18.00 4.65
N PRO A 320 -17.44 16.69 4.61
CA PRO A 320 -17.36 15.91 3.37
C PRO A 320 -18.63 16.04 2.55
N TYR A 321 -18.81 17.16 1.84
CA TYR A 321 -20.00 17.36 1.03
C TYR A 321 -20.03 16.47 -0.21
N ILE A 322 -21.20 15.86 -0.46
CA ILE A 322 -21.58 15.22 -1.71
C ILE A 322 -22.83 15.88 -2.28
N PHE A 323 -23.08 15.71 -3.57
CA PHE A 323 -24.33 16.20 -4.15
C PHE A 323 -25.54 15.44 -3.60
N THR A 324 -26.68 16.12 -3.48
CA THR A 324 -27.95 15.46 -3.18
C THR A 324 -28.32 14.49 -4.30
N SER A 325 -29.19 13.52 -4.01
CA SER A 325 -29.68 12.55 -5.00
C SER A 325 -30.46 13.19 -6.16
N GLU A 326 -30.78 14.48 -6.09
CA GLU A 326 -31.47 15.22 -7.15
C GLU A 326 -30.51 15.76 -8.22
N ILE A 327 -29.19 15.65 -8.00
CA ILE A 327 -28.15 16.15 -8.92
C ILE A 327 -27.37 14.95 -9.46
N ASP A 328 -27.77 14.49 -10.64
CA ASP A 328 -27.12 13.37 -11.33
C ASP A 328 -26.25 13.82 -12.52
N CYS A 329 -26.51 14.98 -13.11
CA CYS A 329 -25.70 15.55 -14.19
C CYS A 329 -25.42 17.04 -13.99
N GLU A 330 -24.52 17.59 -14.81
CA GLU A 330 -24.14 19.00 -14.75
C GLU A 330 -25.33 19.94 -14.98
N GLU A 331 -26.29 19.58 -15.84
CA GLU A 331 -27.51 20.35 -16.08
C GLU A 331 -28.36 20.50 -14.82
N GLU A 332 -28.53 19.44 -14.03
CA GLU A 332 -29.30 19.50 -12.78
C GLU A 332 -28.62 20.42 -11.77
N LEU A 333 -27.29 20.33 -11.66
CA LEU A 333 -26.51 21.25 -10.82
C LEU A 333 -26.70 22.70 -11.28
N LEU A 334 -26.64 22.96 -12.60
CA LEU A 334 -26.83 24.28 -13.18
C LEU A 334 -28.24 24.84 -12.89
N LYS A 335 -29.29 24.03 -13.08
CA LYS A 335 -30.67 24.42 -12.80
C LYS A 335 -30.88 24.74 -11.32
N LYS A 336 -30.39 23.89 -10.42
CA LYS A 336 -30.41 24.13 -8.97
C LYS A 336 -29.61 25.37 -8.56
N SER A 337 -28.60 25.73 -9.36
CA SER A 337 -27.79 26.94 -9.19
C SER A 337 -28.44 28.21 -9.76
N GLY A 338 -29.70 28.14 -10.23
CA GLY A 338 -30.48 29.29 -10.67
C GLY A 338 -30.48 29.56 -12.18
N TYR A 339 -29.95 28.64 -12.99
CA TYR A 339 -30.01 28.73 -14.45
C TYR A 339 -31.32 28.17 -15.01
N THR A 340 -31.83 28.76 -16.08
CA THR A 340 -32.98 28.20 -16.82
C THR A 340 -32.58 26.91 -17.55
N ASP A 341 -33.57 26.08 -17.95
CA ASP A 341 -33.30 24.84 -18.70
C ASP A 341 -32.45 25.08 -19.96
N ALA A 342 -32.74 26.15 -20.69
CA ALA A 342 -32.02 26.51 -21.91
C ALA A 342 -30.58 26.96 -21.63
N GLU A 343 -30.35 27.68 -20.53
CA GLU A 343 -29.01 28.09 -20.14
C GLU A 343 -28.20 26.93 -19.57
N ALA A 344 -28.83 26.06 -18.78
CA ALA A 344 -28.21 24.86 -18.22
C ALA A 344 -27.72 23.93 -19.34
N GLU A 345 -28.56 23.64 -20.33
CA GLU A 345 -28.16 22.85 -21.50
C GLU A 345 -27.02 23.53 -22.28
N ALA A 346 -27.11 24.85 -22.47
CA ALA A 346 -26.10 25.59 -23.20
C ALA A 346 -24.73 25.60 -22.51
N VAL A 347 -24.70 25.73 -21.18
CA VAL A 347 -23.48 25.69 -20.38
C VAL A 347 -22.94 24.26 -20.30
N GLY A 348 -23.82 23.28 -20.01
CA GLY A 348 -23.47 21.87 -19.87
C GLY A 348 -22.87 21.28 -21.14
N SER A 349 -23.46 21.53 -22.32
CA SER A 349 -22.92 21.08 -23.62
C SER A 349 -21.52 21.64 -23.86
N ILE A 350 -21.32 22.96 -23.69
CA ILE A 350 -19.99 23.57 -23.90
C ILE A 350 -18.98 23.04 -22.90
N PHE A 351 -19.38 22.90 -21.63
CA PHE A 351 -18.52 22.33 -20.61
C PHE A 351 -18.10 20.92 -21.01
N ARG A 352 -19.03 20.00 -21.29
CA ARG A 352 -18.69 18.62 -21.71
C ARG A 352 -17.80 18.56 -22.95
N GLU A 353 -18.12 19.34 -23.99
CA GLU A 353 -17.38 19.34 -25.26
C GLU A 353 -15.94 19.86 -25.11
N THR A 354 -15.70 20.77 -24.17
CA THR A 354 -14.40 21.46 -24.03
C THR A 354 -13.63 21.11 -22.77
N ASN A 355 -14.26 20.47 -21.79
CA ASN A 355 -13.70 20.15 -20.48
C ASN A 355 -12.40 19.35 -20.59
N MET A 356 -12.41 18.24 -21.32
CA MET A 356 -11.22 17.40 -21.50
C MET A 356 -10.07 18.17 -22.17
N ARG A 357 -10.38 18.96 -23.19
CA ARG A 357 -9.39 19.74 -23.93
C ARG A 357 -8.77 20.85 -23.08
N LEU A 358 -9.58 21.51 -22.25
CA LEU A 358 -9.19 22.69 -21.50
C LEU A 358 -8.61 22.37 -20.12
N PHE A 359 -9.26 21.48 -19.37
CA PHE A 359 -8.87 21.10 -18.01
C PHE A 359 -8.02 19.83 -17.99
N GLY A 360 -8.03 19.05 -19.07
CA GLY A 360 -7.34 17.78 -19.19
C GLY A 360 -8.26 16.59 -19.01
N GLU A 361 -7.75 15.43 -19.42
CA GLU A 361 -8.44 14.15 -19.35
C GLU A 361 -8.66 13.72 -17.89
N GLU A 362 -9.88 13.28 -17.59
CA GLU A 362 -10.16 12.57 -16.35
C GLU A 362 -9.77 11.10 -16.49
N VAL A 363 -9.04 10.60 -15.51
CA VAL A 363 -8.59 9.22 -15.45
C VAL A 363 -8.99 8.61 -14.12
N ARG A 364 -9.38 7.34 -14.15
CA ARG A 364 -9.72 6.54 -12.98
C ARG A 364 -8.49 5.78 -12.57
N VAL A 365 -8.07 5.94 -11.33
CA VAL A 365 -6.87 5.30 -10.80
C VAL A 365 -7.27 4.45 -9.62
N LEU A 366 -6.81 3.20 -9.58
CA LEU A 366 -7.10 2.28 -8.48
C LEU A 366 -6.41 2.78 -7.22
N THR A 367 -7.20 2.91 -6.15
CA THR A 367 -6.74 3.40 -4.85
C THR A 367 -7.41 2.57 -3.76
N THR A 368 -6.87 1.37 -3.51
CA THR A 368 -7.49 0.34 -2.65
C THR A 368 -7.69 0.81 -1.20
N PHE A 369 -6.78 1.64 -0.70
CA PHE A 369 -6.72 2.05 0.71
C PHE A 369 -7.23 3.48 0.92
N SER A 370 -6.67 4.47 0.23
CA SER A 370 -7.12 5.85 0.32
C SER A 370 -6.86 6.61 -0.97
N HIS A 371 -7.52 7.76 -1.14
CA HIS A 371 -7.40 8.62 -2.32
C HIS A 371 -5.97 9.14 -2.60
N VAL A 372 -5.04 8.99 -1.65
CA VAL A 372 -3.62 9.35 -1.83
C VAL A 372 -2.71 8.14 -2.06
N GLN A 373 -3.23 6.91 -1.97
CA GLN A 373 -2.47 5.67 -2.15
C GLN A 373 -2.83 5.02 -3.49
N VAL A 374 -1.97 5.20 -4.49
CA VAL A 374 -2.11 4.65 -5.84
C VAL A 374 -1.55 3.25 -5.92
N ASP A 375 -2.38 2.29 -6.35
CA ASP A 375 -1.96 0.90 -6.50
C ASP A 375 -0.93 0.72 -7.62
N VAL A 376 0.17 0.02 -7.29
CA VAL A 376 1.21 -0.39 -8.25
C VAL A 376 0.68 -1.57 -9.08
N ASN A 377 0.95 -1.52 -10.38
CA ASN A 377 0.47 -2.52 -11.33
C ASN A 377 1.45 -3.69 -11.46
N THR A 378 1.22 -4.76 -10.72
CA THR A 378 2.05 -5.97 -10.79
C THR A 378 1.83 -6.80 -12.04
N THR A 379 0.93 -6.38 -12.95
CA THR A 379 0.72 -7.02 -14.26
C THR A 379 1.54 -6.36 -15.37
N THR A 380 2.43 -5.43 -15.04
CA THR A 380 3.33 -4.74 -15.98
C THR A 380 4.79 -4.86 -15.56
N PHE A 381 5.70 -4.67 -16.50
CA PHE A 381 7.14 -4.69 -16.23
C PHE A 381 7.52 -3.53 -15.30
N GLU A 382 6.96 -2.34 -15.53
CA GLU A 382 7.25 -1.12 -14.78
C GLU A 382 6.85 -1.23 -13.30
N GLY A 383 5.68 -1.84 -13.01
CA GLY A 383 5.25 -2.06 -11.64
C GLY A 383 6.11 -3.11 -10.93
N LEU A 384 6.39 -4.24 -11.58
CA LEU A 384 7.25 -5.28 -11.00
C LEU A 384 8.71 -4.84 -10.83
N ALA A 385 9.24 -4.06 -11.76
CA ALA A 385 10.59 -3.50 -11.66
C ALA A 385 10.71 -2.55 -10.47
N ALA A 386 9.68 -1.73 -10.20
CA ALA A 386 9.64 -0.89 -9.00
C ALA A 386 9.65 -1.74 -7.72
N LEU A 387 8.86 -2.81 -7.64
CA LEU A 387 8.89 -3.73 -6.49
C LEU A 387 10.26 -4.39 -6.31
N ALA A 388 10.92 -4.75 -7.40
CA ALA A 388 12.27 -5.32 -7.36
C ALA A 388 13.25 -4.32 -6.73
N SER A 389 13.26 -3.07 -7.20
CA SER A 389 14.11 -2.01 -6.67
C SER A 389 13.86 -1.73 -5.19
N ASP A 390 12.59 -1.61 -4.78
CA ASP A 390 12.21 -1.40 -3.38
C ASP A 390 12.68 -2.56 -2.49
N LEU A 391 12.51 -3.81 -2.94
CA LEU A 391 13.00 -4.98 -2.22
C LEU A 391 14.53 -4.95 -2.06
N MET A 392 15.28 -4.71 -3.15
CA MET A 392 16.74 -4.72 -3.12
C MET A 392 17.33 -3.63 -2.22
N PHE A 393 16.66 -2.47 -2.11
CA PHE A 393 17.06 -1.45 -1.15
C PHE A 393 17.18 -2.03 0.26
N TYR A 394 16.18 -2.80 0.71
CA TYR A 394 16.20 -3.45 2.02
C TYR A 394 17.15 -4.65 2.08
N LEU A 395 17.19 -5.51 1.04
CA LEU A 395 18.07 -6.69 1.02
C LEU A 395 19.56 -6.33 1.11
N THR A 396 19.94 -5.10 0.77
CA THR A 396 21.33 -4.62 0.83
C THR A 396 21.72 -3.98 2.18
N LYS A 397 20.77 -3.81 3.11
CA LYS A 397 21.05 -3.29 4.46
C LYS A 397 21.28 -4.44 5.46
N ASP A 398 21.82 -4.10 6.63
CA ASP A 398 21.90 -5.01 7.77
C ASP A 398 20.57 -5.04 8.52
N LEU A 399 19.53 -5.53 7.84
CA LEU A 399 18.17 -5.65 8.36
C LEU A 399 17.89 -7.13 8.68
N ASN A 400 17.33 -7.41 9.88
CA ASN A 400 17.09 -8.78 10.32
C ASN A 400 15.71 -9.31 9.95
N MET A 401 14.72 -8.45 9.79
CA MET A 401 13.35 -8.82 9.54
C MET A 401 12.69 -7.85 8.55
N LEU A 402 11.83 -8.35 7.68
CA LEU A 402 11.06 -7.52 6.75
C LEU A 402 9.57 -7.84 6.88
N ARG A 403 8.79 -6.88 7.38
CA ARG A 403 7.33 -6.94 7.35
C ARG A 403 6.86 -6.71 5.93
N LEU A 404 6.07 -7.64 5.43
CA LEU A 404 5.48 -7.53 4.10
C LEU A 404 4.05 -7.04 4.27
N ASP A 405 3.85 -5.76 3.99
CA ASP A 405 2.59 -5.07 4.20
C ASP A 405 1.66 -5.19 2.99
N ALA A 406 0.36 -5.35 3.26
CA ALA A 406 -0.71 -5.35 2.26
C ALA A 406 -0.50 -6.34 1.08
N VAL A 407 0.27 -7.42 1.28
CA VAL A 407 0.62 -8.40 0.24
C VAL A 407 -0.62 -8.94 -0.44
N ASN A 408 -1.66 -9.25 0.34
CA ASN A 408 -2.90 -9.84 -0.15
C ASN A 408 -3.62 -8.97 -1.21
N TYR A 409 -3.27 -7.68 -1.31
CA TYR A 409 -3.86 -6.75 -2.28
C TYR A 409 -2.95 -6.48 -3.48
N ALA A 410 -1.70 -6.97 -3.52
CA ALA A 410 -0.72 -6.51 -4.50
C ALA A 410 -1.05 -6.92 -5.95
N PHE A 411 -1.79 -8.01 -6.17
CA PHE A 411 -2.13 -8.53 -7.50
C PHE A 411 -3.62 -8.36 -7.82
N LYS A 412 -3.95 -7.89 -9.03
CA LYS A 412 -5.34 -7.68 -9.47
C LYS A 412 -5.70 -8.58 -10.64
N LYS A 413 -6.86 -9.22 -10.53
CA LYS A 413 -7.49 -10.00 -11.61
C LYS A 413 -8.97 -9.69 -11.66
N TRP A 414 -9.41 -8.97 -12.69
CA TRP A 414 -10.80 -8.53 -12.82
C TRP A 414 -11.78 -9.72 -12.83
N GLY A 415 -12.93 -9.55 -12.19
CA GLY A 415 -13.90 -10.63 -11.97
C GLY A 415 -13.56 -11.55 -10.78
N THR A 416 -12.55 -11.22 -9.96
CA THR A 416 -12.19 -11.93 -8.72
C THR A 416 -12.26 -10.99 -7.51
N SER A 417 -11.89 -11.48 -6.31
CA SER A 417 -11.74 -10.64 -5.12
C SER A 417 -10.57 -9.67 -5.18
N CYS A 418 -9.56 -9.92 -6.03
CA CYS A 418 -8.27 -9.23 -5.97
C CYS A 418 -7.65 -9.22 -4.55
N PHE A 419 -7.97 -10.25 -3.76
CA PHE A 419 -7.52 -10.44 -2.39
C PHE A 419 -7.09 -11.88 -2.20
N GLY A 420 -5.85 -12.12 -1.78
CA GLY A 420 -5.31 -13.46 -1.51
C GLY A 420 -5.31 -14.37 -2.74
N LEU A 421 -5.00 -13.82 -3.92
CA LEU A 421 -4.97 -14.58 -5.17
C LEU A 421 -3.78 -15.56 -5.22
N PRO A 422 -3.91 -16.73 -5.88
CA PRO A 422 -2.81 -17.71 -6.00
C PRO A 422 -1.53 -17.17 -6.63
N GLU A 423 -1.63 -16.17 -7.50
CA GLU A 423 -0.48 -15.47 -8.09
C GLU A 423 0.40 -14.80 -7.01
N LEU A 424 -0.19 -14.38 -5.88
CA LEU A 424 0.55 -13.80 -4.76
C LEU A 424 1.43 -14.84 -4.07
N ASP A 425 0.99 -16.08 -3.93
CA ASP A 425 1.82 -17.14 -3.33
C ASP A 425 3.12 -17.34 -4.11
N GLN A 426 3.06 -17.24 -5.44
CA GLN A 426 4.24 -17.36 -6.29
C GLN A 426 5.16 -16.14 -6.19
N LEU A 427 4.59 -14.93 -6.17
CA LEU A 427 5.34 -13.70 -5.95
C LEU A 427 6.02 -13.71 -4.57
N MET A 428 5.34 -14.24 -3.56
CA MET A 428 5.88 -14.41 -2.22
C MET A 428 7.05 -15.39 -2.18
N LYS A 429 6.93 -16.53 -2.87
CA LYS A 429 8.06 -17.46 -3.04
C LYS A 429 9.25 -16.77 -3.73
N ILE A 430 9.01 -15.93 -4.74
CA ILE A 430 10.08 -15.15 -5.39
C ILE A 430 10.77 -14.21 -4.41
N VAL A 431 10.02 -13.50 -3.56
CA VAL A 431 10.57 -12.62 -2.51
C VAL A 431 11.42 -13.43 -1.52
N TYR A 432 10.93 -14.58 -1.04
CA TYR A 432 11.67 -15.44 -0.11
C TYR A 432 12.94 -16.01 -0.74
N LEU A 433 12.87 -16.50 -1.97
CA LEU A 433 14.03 -16.97 -2.72
C LEU A 433 15.04 -15.84 -2.99
N SER A 434 14.57 -14.60 -3.17
CA SER A 434 15.43 -13.42 -3.32
C SER A 434 16.21 -13.14 -2.03
N MET A 435 15.53 -13.18 -0.87
CA MET A 435 16.18 -13.11 0.45
C MET A 435 17.18 -14.26 0.62
N GLU A 436 16.78 -15.49 0.32
CA GLU A 436 17.68 -16.65 0.40
C GLU A 436 18.87 -16.59 -0.57
N CYS A 437 18.80 -15.80 -1.65
CA CYS A 437 19.89 -15.64 -2.60
C CYS A 437 20.95 -14.65 -2.12
N ILE A 438 20.58 -13.57 -1.42
CA ILE A 438 21.51 -12.45 -1.12
C ILE A 438 21.45 -11.90 0.31
N CYS A 439 20.50 -12.34 1.13
CA CYS A 439 20.28 -11.90 2.52
C CYS A 439 19.61 -13.01 3.35
N PRO A 440 20.27 -14.16 3.55
CA PRO A 440 19.66 -15.37 4.13
C PRO A 440 19.34 -15.23 5.64
N ARG A 441 19.97 -14.26 6.31
CA ARG A 441 19.67 -13.95 7.72
C ARG A 441 18.35 -13.21 7.90
N MET A 442 17.81 -12.58 6.86
CA MET A 442 16.57 -11.84 6.97
C MET A 442 15.37 -12.78 7.09
N ILE A 443 14.48 -12.45 8.03
CA ILE A 443 13.25 -13.18 8.29
C ILE A 443 12.07 -12.41 7.65
N PRO A 444 11.45 -12.96 6.59
CA PRO A 444 10.19 -12.40 6.12
C PRO A 444 9.10 -12.60 7.18
N ASN A 445 8.42 -11.52 7.54
CA ASN A 445 7.27 -11.50 8.41
C ASN A 445 6.03 -11.09 7.61
N LEU A 446 5.22 -12.08 7.25
CA LEU A 446 4.00 -11.81 6.49
C LEU A 446 2.92 -11.27 7.44
N GLU A 447 2.35 -10.11 7.11
CA GLU A 447 1.19 -9.62 7.85
C GLU A 447 -0.08 -10.27 7.29
N VAL A 448 -0.69 -11.14 8.12
CA VAL A 448 -1.95 -11.81 7.80
C VAL A 448 -2.90 -11.59 8.96
N ASN A 449 -3.78 -10.61 8.80
CA ASN A 449 -4.83 -10.30 9.76
C ASN A 449 -6.12 -11.08 9.44
N ASP A 450 -6.13 -12.38 9.78
CA ASP A 450 -7.27 -13.28 9.59
C ASP A 450 -7.50 -14.19 10.82
N SER A 451 -8.33 -15.23 10.71
CA SER A 451 -8.55 -16.25 11.74
C SER A 451 -7.31 -17.12 12.01
N LEU A 452 -7.22 -17.74 13.20
CA LEU A 452 -6.05 -18.55 13.57
C LEU A 452 -5.94 -19.79 12.67
N THR A 453 -7.07 -20.38 12.34
CA THR A 453 -7.21 -21.48 11.38
C THR A 453 -6.53 -21.15 10.04
N THR A 454 -6.86 -20.00 9.45
CA THR A 454 -6.29 -19.57 8.15
C THR A 454 -4.77 -19.38 8.23
N VAL A 455 -4.29 -18.79 9.31
CA VAL A 455 -2.85 -18.57 9.55
C VAL A 455 -2.13 -19.91 9.72
N LEU A 456 -2.65 -20.85 10.50
CA LEU A 456 -2.04 -22.16 10.70
C LEU A 456 -2.05 -23.04 9.44
N GLU A 457 -3.10 -22.96 8.62
CA GLU A 457 -3.15 -23.61 7.31
C GLU A 457 -2.03 -23.08 6.38
N GLN A 458 -1.77 -21.78 6.39
CA GLN A 458 -0.66 -21.19 5.65
C GLN A 458 0.70 -21.62 6.20
N MET A 459 0.87 -21.67 7.53
CA MET A 459 2.12 -22.13 8.17
C MET A 459 2.43 -23.60 7.89
N THR A 460 1.39 -24.42 7.68
CA THR A 460 1.54 -25.86 7.40
C THR A 460 1.59 -26.18 5.90
N SER A 461 1.41 -25.18 5.02
CA SER A 461 1.39 -25.37 3.56
C SER A 461 2.72 -25.82 2.95
N GLY A 462 3.83 -25.74 3.71
CA GLY A 462 5.15 -26.25 3.34
C GLY A 462 5.86 -25.42 2.28
N GLU A 463 5.32 -25.34 1.06
CA GLU A 463 6.03 -24.76 -0.09
C GLU A 463 6.06 -23.22 -0.12
N SER A 464 5.16 -22.55 0.61
CA SER A 464 5.07 -21.08 0.69
C SER A 464 4.88 -20.56 2.12
N ALA A 465 5.05 -21.42 3.13
CA ALA A 465 4.87 -21.02 4.52
C ALA A 465 5.87 -19.91 4.88
N PRO A 466 5.42 -18.73 5.30
CA PRO A 466 6.34 -17.74 5.84
C PRO A 466 6.96 -18.28 7.14
N PRO A 467 8.26 -18.03 7.37
CA PRO A 467 8.95 -18.48 8.56
C PRO A 467 8.45 -17.76 9.82
N MET A 468 7.81 -16.60 9.68
CA MET A 468 7.24 -15.84 10.78
C MET A 468 5.84 -15.30 10.45
N MET A 469 4.96 -15.33 11.45
CA MET A 469 3.63 -14.70 11.37
C MET A 469 3.28 -13.91 12.63
N HIS A 470 2.42 -12.91 12.47
CA HIS A 470 1.86 -12.12 13.55
C HIS A 470 0.83 -12.93 14.36
N ASP A 471 0.90 -12.80 15.68
CA ASP A 471 -0.04 -13.42 16.61
C ASP A 471 -1.17 -12.44 16.97
N PHE A 472 -1.92 -11.96 15.98
CA PHE A 472 -3.01 -11.00 16.21
C PHE A 472 -4.08 -11.54 17.18
N PHE A 473 -4.22 -12.87 17.23
CA PHE A 473 -5.13 -13.60 18.11
C PHE A 473 -4.92 -13.25 19.58
N LEU A 474 -3.66 -13.15 20.02
CA LEU A 474 -3.35 -12.80 21.40
C LEU A 474 -3.87 -11.39 21.72
N ALA A 475 -3.57 -10.41 20.87
CA ALA A 475 -4.03 -9.03 21.03
C ALA A 475 -5.56 -8.93 21.10
N SER A 476 -6.27 -9.74 20.32
CA SER A 476 -7.73 -9.77 20.26
C SER A 476 -8.38 -10.46 21.46
N LEU A 477 -7.72 -11.47 22.04
CA LEU A 477 -8.27 -12.23 23.18
C LEU A 477 -8.04 -11.51 24.52
N LEU A 478 -6.99 -10.68 24.65
CA LEU A 478 -6.66 -9.99 25.90
C LEU A 478 -7.84 -9.17 26.48
N PRO A 479 -8.58 -8.35 25.70
CA PRO A 479 -9.77 -7.66 26.22
C PRO A 479 -10.82 -8.61 26.81
N ALA A 480 -11.13 -9.71 26.12
CA ALA A 480 -12.10 -10.70 26.59
C ALA A 480 -11.63 -11.36 27.89
N VAL A 481 -10.34 -11.68 28.00
CA VAL A 481 -9.73 -12.23 29.22
C VAL A 481 -9.84 -11.26 30.39
N PHE A 482 -9.48 -9.99 30.20
CA PHE A 482 -9.56 -8.98 31.26
C PHE A 482 -11.00 -8.65 31.65
N HIS A 483 -11.92 -8.59 30.68
CA HIS A 483 -13.33 -8.31 30.92
C HIS A 483 -14.02 -9.44 31.68
N SER A 484 -13.83 -10.68 31.23
CA SER A 484 -14.42 -11.88 31.85
C SER A 484 -13.68 -12.34 33.11
N GLN A 485 -12.45 -11.86 33.33
CA GLN A 485 -11.51 -12.35 34.34
C GLN A 485 -11.21 -13.85 34.21
N ASN A 486 -11.32 -14.41 33.00
CA ASN A 486 -11.13 -15.81 32.72
C ASN A 486 -9.88 -16.06 31.86
N PRO A 487 -8.75 -16.52 32.44
CA PRO A 487 -7.53 -16.79 31.68
C PRO A 487 -7.62 -18.03 30.78
N GLU A 488 -8.61 -18.92 30.98
CA GLU A 488 -8.78 -20.14 30.17
C GLU A 488 -9.06 -19.81 28.70
N ILE A 489 -9.54 -18.61 28.39
CA ILE A 489 -9.76 -18.14 27.01
C ILE A 489 -8.45 -18.17 26.21
N ILE A 490 -7.31 -17.84 26.82
CA ILE A 490 -5.99 -17.87 26.15
C ILE A 490 -5.62 -19.31 25.76
N GLY A 491 -6.04 -20.30 26.55
CA GLY A 491 -5.78 -21.72 26.27
C GLY A 491 -6.31 -22.18 24.91
N ARG A 492 -7.35 -21.51 24.38
CA ARG A 492 -7.95 -21.81 23.07
C ARG A 492 -6.94 -21.64 21.93
N ILE A 493 -6.03 -20.67 22.02
CA ILE A 493 -4.96 -20.47 21.02
C ILE A 493 -4.09 -21.72 20.94
N PHE A 494 -3.62 -22.21 22.09
CA PHE A 494 -2.71 -23.36 22.13
C PHE A 494 -3.43 -24.66 21.74
N SER A 495 -4.67 -24.85 22.19
CA SER A 495 -5.48 -25.99 21.75
C SER A 495 -5.66 -26.02 20.24
N LYS A 496 -5.83 -24.84 19.62
CA LYS A 496 -5.97 -24.74 18.17
C LYS A 496 -4.66 -25.03 17.45
N ILE A 497 -3.53 -24.54 17.96
CA ILE A 497 -2.19 -24.83 17.41
C ILE A 497 -1.88 -26.33 17.47
N ASP A 498 -2.26 -27.01 18.57
CA ASP A 498 -2.04 -28.46 18.74
C ASP A 498 -2.78 -29.32 17.69
N GLU A 499 -3.74 -28.74 16.94
CA GLU A 499 -4.42 -29.42 15.82
C GLU A 499 -3.55 -29.49 14.54
N TYR A 500 -2.44 -28.76 14.47
CA TYR A 500 -1.61 -28.58 13.28
C TYR A 500 -0.17 -29.06 13.49
N ASP A 501 0.42 -29.65 12.44
CA ASP A 501 1.83 -30.05 12.42
C ASP A 501 2.71 -28.85 12.01
N ILE A 502 2.88 -27.90 12.93
CA ILE A 502 3.62 -26.67 12.67
C ILE A 502 5.13 -26.96 12.57
N PRO A 503 5.82 -26.50 11.51
CA PRO A 503 7.27 -26.68 11.38
C PRO A 503 8.04 -26.13 12.59
N HIS A 504 9.01 -26.89 13.09
CA HIS A 504 9.78 -26.54 14.30
C HIS A 504 10.61 -25.24 14.19
N ASP A 505 10.84 -24.76 12.98
CA ASP A 505 11.54 -23.53 12.61
C ASP A 505 10.59 -22.35 12.36
N SER A 506 9.30 -22.53 12.62
CA SER A 506 8.29 -21.47 12.57
C SER A 506 8.41 -20.51 13.75
N ILE A 507 8.24 -19.22 13.50
CA ILE A 507 8.34 -18.14 14.48
C ILE A 507 6.98 -17.46 14.66
N ARG A 508 6.53 -17.35 15.91
CA ARG A 508 5.34 -16.56 16.27
C ARG A 508 5.79 -15.19 16.78
N PHE A 509 5.35 -14.14 16.12
CA PHE A 509 5.59 -12.76 16.55
C PHE A 509 4.42 -12.31 17.44
N SER A 510 4.55 -12.56 18.75
CA SER A 510 3.51 -12.25 19.73
C SER A 510 3.46 -10.78 20.12
N LEU A 511 2.26 -10.19 20.04
CA LEU A 511 2.00 -8.79 20.37
C LEU A 511 0.73 -8.65 21.23
N SER A 512 0.68 -7.57 22.02
CA SER A 512 -0.51 -7.22 22.81
C SER A 512 -1.41 -6.19 22.11
N GLU A 513 -0.84 -5.39 21.21
CA GLU A 513 -1.51 -4.38 20.40
C GLU A 513 -0.64 -4.06 19.17
N SER A 514 -1.25 -3.64 18.07
CA SER A 514 -0.57 -3.12 16.88
C SER A 514 -1.02 -1.69 16.57
N HIS A 515 -0.37 -1.06 15.58
CA HIS A 515 -0.77 0.26 15.09
C HIS A 515 -2.16 0.27 14.43
N ASP A 516 -2.61 -0.89 13.90
CA ASP A 516 -3.96 -1.09 13.36
C ASP A 516 -5.04 -1.32 14.43
N GLY A 517 -4.64 -1.37 15.71
CA GLY A 517 -5.54 -1.66 16.82
C GLY A 517 -5.76 -3.16 17.04
N LYS A 518 -7.01 -3.56 17.32
CA LYS A 518 -7.36 -4.94 17.69
C LYS A 518 -8.14 -5.61 16.57
N SER A 519 -7.70 -6.79 16.16
CA SER A 519 -8.31 -7.52 15.06
C SER A 519 -9.60 -8.21 15.50
N VAL A 520 -10.72 -7.87 14.88
CA VAL A 520 -11.95 -8.67 14.99
C VAL A 520 -11.81 -9.99 14.24
N ARG A 521 -11.05 -10.05 13.14
CA ARG A 521 -10.84 -11.29 12.40
C ARG A 521 -10.05 -12.32 13.21
N GLY A 522 -9.05 -11.87 13.95
CA GLY A 522 -8.24 -12.69 14.84
C GLY A 522 -8.99 -13.27 16.04
N SER A 523 -10.26 -12.94 16.25
CA SER A 523 -11.08 -13.59 17.28
C SER A 523 -12.10 -14.59 16.73
N LEU A 524 -12.32 -14.66 15.40
CA LEU A 524 -13.48 -15.34 14.80
C LEU A 524 -13.61 -16.84 15.11
N ASP A 525 -12.49 -17.55 15.28
CA ASP A 525 -12.46 -18.97 15.59
C ASP A 525 -12.10 -19.28 17.05
N LEU A 526 -11.90 -18.23 17.86
CA LEU A 526 -11.46 -18.33 19.24
C LEU A 526 -12.46 -17.80 20.25
N LEU A 527 -13.34 -16.87 19.86
CA LEU A 527 -14.40 -16.30 20.68
C LEU A 527 -15.78 -16.62 20.09
N THR A 528 -16.77 -16.78 20.97
CA THR A 528 -18.18 -16.83 20.55
C THR A 528 -18.69 -15.42 20.20
N PHE A 529 -19.84 -15.29 19.55
CA PHE A 529 -20.42 -13.98 19.23
C PHE A 529 -20.80 -13.14 20.47
N GLU A 530 -21.04 -13.78 21.61
CA GLU A 530 -21.34 -13.08 22.87
C GLU A 530 -20.07 -12.58 23.58
N GLU A 531 -18.94 -13.24 23.35
CA GLU A 531 -17.62 -12.85 23.84
C GLU A 531 -16.98 -11.79 22.94
#